data_AF-A0AB40CBM1-F1
#
_entry.id   AF-A0AB40CBM1-F1
#
_cell.length_a   1.000
_cell.length_b   1.000
_cell.length_c   1.000
_cell.angle_alpha   90.00
_cell.angle_beta   90.00
_cell.angle_gamma   90.00
#
_symmetry.space_group_name_H-M   'P 1'
#
loop_
_entity.id
_entity.type
_entity.pdbx_description
1 polymer ?
#
loop_
_entity_poly.entity_id
_entity_poly.type
_entity_poly.pdbx_seq_one_letter_code
_entity_poly.pdbx_strand_id
1 'polypeptide(L)'
;MVFVYLIRYANKVAEINHGSVIAIENDGERLKSTFFSLMACLLGFKQGCRPLLFVNKTQLLGKYGRILLRSTSKDYNEDLFHIAFAIVDNETDENWTWFLVTLGETLHGQDDYDKIITFILDWSKGLVNTVPKVFPSLLHGYYLGHLEANFMKTNPGLRKALKKQWWAVVIKTMCIYTSKEFDDACLNMNMLAERHELSNKWDIYIFPDIHKKVEHIIKKSRFLKVDRSNVERNEVVDDHNSVVSLLIRNCSCRRWEVYGLPYNHACAVIMQTDTNVHYYIDDYFTVE
;
A
#
# COMPACT_ATOMS: atom_id res chain seq x y z
N MET A 1 27.28 25.09 -27.57
CA MET A 1 27.53 24.30 -28.80
C MET A 1 27.09 22.83 -28.75
N VAL A 2 27.17 22.10 -27.62
CA VAL A 2 26.95 20.63 -27.61
C VAL A 2 25.49 20.16 -27.76
N PHE A 3 24.49 20.98 -27.41
CA PHE A 3 23.07 20.59 -27.53
C PHE A 3 22.40 20.95 -28.87
N VAL A 4 23.12 21.65 -29.78
CA VAL A 4 22.62 21.96 -31.12
C VAL A 4 22.30 20.68 -31.90
N TYR A 5 23.08 19.62 -31.69
CA TYR A 5 22.83 18.32 -32.32
C TYR A 5 21.58 17.63 -31.78
N LEU A 6 21.23 17.80 -30.51
CA LEU A 6 20.00 17.24 -29.95
C LEU A 6 18.76 17.94 -30.54
N ILE A 7 18.81 19.25 -30.71
CA ILE A 7 17.74 20.00 -31.40
C ILE A 7 17.62 19.57 -32.86
N ARG A 8 18.74 19.49 -33.59
CA ARG A 8 18.74 19.01 -34.98
C ARG A 8 18.21 17.59 -35.10
N TYR A 9 18.59 16.71 -34.18
CA TYR A 9 18.08 15.35 -34.11
C TYR A 9 16.58 15.31 -33.83
N ALA A 10 16.10 16.05 -32.82
CA ALA A 10 14.69 16.14 -32.48
C ALA A 10 13.85 16.63 -33.67
N ASN A 11 14.30 17.71 -34.32
CA ASN A 11 13.65 18.23 -35.53
C ASN A 11 13.64 17.20 -36.66
N LYS A 12 14.75 16.49 -36.88
CA LYS A 12 14.82 15.47 -37.93
C LYS A 12 13.90 14.28 -37.63
N VAL A 13 13.81 13.85 -36.37
CA VAL A 13 12.88 12.80 -35.94
C VAL A 13 11.43 13.24 -36.17
N ALA A 14 11.08 14.46 -35.81
CA ALA A 14 9.73 15.02 -36.05
C ALA A 14 9.39 15.09 -37.55
N GLU A 15 10.37 15.41 -38.39
CA GLU A 15 10.21 15.47 -39.85
C GLU A 15 9.96 14.07 -40.47
N ILE A 16 10.70 13.05 -40.02
CA ILE A 16 10.71 11.72 -40.67
C ILE A 16 9.76 10.70 -40.02
N ASN A 17 9.42 10.86 -38.73
CA ASN A 17 8.54 9.94 -38.01
C ASN A 17 7.18 10.58 -37.76
N HIS A 18 6.38 10.68 -38.82
CA HIS A 18 5.02 11.22 -38.76
C HIS A 18 4.18 10.56 -37.64
N GLY A 19 3.42 11.38 -36.91
CA GLY A 19 2.61 10.96 -35.76
C GLY A 19 3.38 10.88 -34.44
N SER A 20 4.71 11.01 -34.44
CA SER A 20 5.50 11.12 -33.20
C SER A 20 5.33 12.49 -32.58
N VAL A 21 5.32 12.56 -31.25
CA VAL A 21 5.24 13.81 -30.49
C VAL A 21 6.63 14.17 -29.97
N ILE A 22 7.17 15.26 -30.50
CA ILE A 22 8.46 15.83 -30.11
C ILE A 22 8.21 17.25 -29.61
N ALA A 23 8.68 17.56 -28.39
CA ALA A 23 8.59 18.91 -27.83
C ALA A 23 9.96 19.40 -27.39
N ILE A 24 10.25 20.68 -27.63
CA ILE A 24 11.54 21.31 -27.34
C ILE A 24 11.29 22.60 -26.56
N GLU A 25 11.86 22.73 -25.36
CA GLU A 25 11.89 23.98 -24.61
C GLU A 25 13.31 24.56 -24.61
N ASN A 26 13.41 25.85 -24.94
CA ASN A 26 14.65 26.62 -24.94
C ASN A 26 14.51 27.85 -24.03
N ASP A 27 15.56 28.18 -23.29
CA ASP A 27 15.71 29.46 -22.58
C ASP A 27 16.70 30.33 -23.36
N GLY A 28 16.20 30.97 -24.42
CA GLY A 28 17.02 31.74 -25.36
C GLY A 28 18.02 30.87 -26.14
N GLU A 29 19.28 30.85 -25.70
CA GLU A 29 20.38 30.13 -26.37
C GLU A 29 20.63 28.72 -25.81
N ARG A 30 20.02 28.36 -24.67
CA ARG A 30 20.25 27.08 -24.00
C ARG A 30 19.03 26.17 -24.10
N LEU A 31 19.25 24.96 -24.62
CA LEU A 31 18.26 23.89 -24.58
C LEU A 31 17.93 23.55 -23.12
N LYS A 32 16.69 23.79 -22.70
CA LYS A 32 16.20 23.47 -21.35
C LYS A 32 15.77 22.00 -21.30
N SER A 33 14.78 21.65 -22.13
CA SER A 33 14.14 20.34 -22.10
C SER A 33 13.82 19.83 -23.51
N THR A 34 13.85 18.52 -23.70
CA THR A 34 13.45 17.88 -24.97
C THR A 34 12.69 16.60 -24.68
N PHE A 35 11.50 16.46 -25.24
CA PHE A 35 10.60 15.33 -25.07
C PHE A 35 10.50 14.55 -26.38
N PHE A 36 10.42 13.24 -26.26
CA PHE A 36 10.23 12.31 -27.36
C PHE A 36 9.18 11.27 -26.98
N SER A 37 8.18 11.12 -27.84
CA SER A 37 7.33 9.94 -27.88
C SER A 37 7.11 9.53 -29.33
N LEU A 38 7.64 8.38 -29.72
CA LEU A 38 7.58 7.92 -31.10
C LEU A 38 6.21 7.31 -31.38
N MET A 39 5.68 7.51 -32.60
CA MET A 39 4.39 6.96 -33.01
C MET A 39 4.31 5.44 -32.77
N ALA A 40 5.37 4.71 -33.11
CA ALA A 40 5.44 3.27 -32.88
C ALA A 40 5.33 2.89 -31.39
N CYS A 41 5.93 3.68 -30.49
CA CYS A 41 5.82 3.47 -29.04
C CYS A 41 4.40 3.75 -28.54
N LEU A 42 3.75 4.81 -29.04
CA LEU A 42 2.37 5.12 -28.66
C LEU A 42 1.39 4.05 -29.13
N LEU A 43 1.50 3.62 -30.39
CA LEU A 43 0.66 2.54 -30.92
C LEU A 43 0.90 1.22 -30.18
N GLY A 44 2.17 0.88 -29.93
CA GLY A 44 2.54 -0.33 -29.18
C GLY A 44 1.97 -0.33 -27.76
N PHE A 45 1.98 0.83 -27.08
CA PHE A 45 1.33 0.97 -25.77
C PHE A 45 -0.18 0.73 -25.87
N LYS A 46 -0.86 1.42 -26.80
CA LYS A 46 -2.32 1.34 -26.92
C LYS A 46 -2.81 -0.07 -27.27
N GLN A 47 -2.08 -0.76 -28.14
CA GLN A 47 -2.51 -2.06 -28.68
C GLN A 47 -2.01 -3.25 -27.86
N GLY A 48 -0.83 -3.15 -27.24
CA GLY A 48 -0.12 -4.31 -26.67
C GLY A 48 0.26 -4.22 -25.20
N CYS A 49 0.11 -3.06 -24.56
CA CYS A 49 0.49 -2.89 -23.16
C CYS A 49 -0.71 -2.89 -22.21
N ARG A 50 -0.43 -3.22 -20.95
CA ARG A 50 -1.35 -2.96 -19.84
C ARG A 50 -1.54 -1.45 -19.70
N PRO A 51 -2.72 -0.94 -19.29
CA PRO A 51 -2.96 0.49 -19.07
C PRO A 51 -2.32 0.98 -17.74
N LEU A 52 -1.05 0.63 -17.55
CA LEU A 52 -0.20 0.98 -16.41
C LEU A 52 1.00 1.76 -16.93
N LEU A 53 1.26 2.94 -16.37
CA LEU A 53 2.32 3.81 -16.80
C LEU A 53 3.32 4.06 -15.68
N PHE A 54 4.49 3.45 -15.77
CA PHE A 54 5.59 3.64 -14.83
C PHE A 54 6.39 4.88 -15.22
N VAL A 55 6.44 5.88 -14.34
CA VAL A 55 7.18 7.13 -14.54
C VAL A 55 8.33 7.22 -13.54
N ASN A 56 9.54 7.42 -14.04
CA ASN A 56 10.73 7.56 -13.21
C ASN A 56 11.79 8.48 -13.87
N LYS A 57 12.89 8.68 -13.16
CA LYS A 57 14.04 9.45 -13.63
C LYS A 57 15.32 8.63 -13.62
N THR A 58 16.31 9.06 -14.38
CA THR A 58 17.68 8.53 -14.33
C THR A 58 18.66 9.68 -14.55
N GLN A 59 19.68 9.80 -13.72
CA GLN A 59 20.75 10.78 -13.95
C GLN A 59 21.65 10.30 -15.09
N LEU A 60 21.89 11.17 -16.07
CA LEU A 60 22.77 10.89 -17.19
C LEU A 60 24.21 11.21 -16.80
N LEU A 61 25.10 10.23 -16.97
CA LEU A 61 26.52 10.39 -16.72
C LEU A 61 27.16 11.24 -17.83
N GLY A 62 27.91 12.28 -17.44
CA GLY A 62 28.66 13.10 -18.37
C GLY A 62 28.87 14.53 -17.88
N LYS A 63 29.62 15.32 -18.66
CA LYS A 63 30.04 16.70 -18.32
C LYS A 63 28.89 17.65 -17.97
N TYR A 64 27.67 17.36 -18.45
CA TYR A 64 26.52 18.26 -18.35
C TYR A 64 25.48 17.84 -17.31
N GLY A 65 25.63 16.67 -16.67
CA GLY A 65 24.80 16.25 -15.53
C GLY A 65 23.28 16.33 -15.72
N ARG A 66 22.76 15.97 -16.91
CA ARG A 66 21.33 16.04 -17.22
C ARG A 66 20.52 14.90 -16.61
N ILE A 67 19.20 15.04 -16.61
CA ILE A 67 18.28 14.02 -16.13
C ILE A 67 17.44 13.50 -17.29
N LEU A 68 17.32 12.18 -17.38
CA LEU A 68 16.40 11.49 -18.24
C LEU A 68 15.13 11.18 -17.45
N LEU A 69 14.03 11.85 -17.78
CA LEU A 69 12.69 11.46 -17.34
C LEU A 69 12.15 10.44 -18.34
N ARG A 70 11.50 9.38 -17.89
CA ARG A 70 10.94 8.37 -18.82
C ARG A 70 9.63 7.81 -18.31
N SER A 71 8.79 7.43 -19.27
CA SER A 71 7.59 6.63 -19.07
C SER A 71 7.73 5.28 -19.76
N THR A 72 7.31 4.24 -19.05
CA THR A 72 7.34 2.85 -19.52
C THR A 72 6.05 2.14 -19.12
N SER A 73 5.73 1.04 -19.78
CA SER A 73 4.62 0.17 -19.41
C SER A 73 5.06 -1.29 -19.40
N LYS A 74 4.13 -2.18 -19.03
CA LYS A 74 4.30 -3.62 -19.14
C LYS A 74 3.56 -4.08 -20.39
N ASP A 75 4.27 -4.74 -21.29
CA ASP A 75 3.64 -5.39 -22.44
C ASP A 75 2.95 -6.71 -22.02
N TYR A 76 2.38 -7.41 -23.00
CA TYR A 76 1.77 -8.73 -22.80
C TYR A 76 2.72 -9.79 -22.21
N ASN A 77 4.02 -9.69 -22.49
CA ASN A 77 5.03 -10.63 -22.00
C ASN A 77 5.56 -10.27 -20.60
N GLU A 78 4.96 -9.28 -19.95
CA GLU A 78 5.47 -8.70 -18.70
C GLU A 78 6.84 -8.02 -18.84
N ASP A 79 7.27 -7.67 -20.06
CA ASP A 79 8.50 -6.93 -20.29
C ASP A 79 8.27 -5.42 -20.21
N LEU A 80 9.34 -4.68 -19.93
CA LEU A 80 9.27 -3.22 -19.88
C LEU A 80 9.26 -2.65 -21.30
N PHE A 81 8.15 -2.01 -21.65
CA PHE A 81 7.96 -1.35 -22.93
C PHE A 81 8.12 0.17 -22.79
N HIS A 82 8.83 0.80 -23.73
CA HIS A 82 9.12 2.23 -23.68
C HIS A 82 8.05 3.07 -24.39
N ILE A 83 7.68 4.22 -23.81
CA ILE A 83 6.59 5.07 -24.32
C ILE A 83 7.08 6.46 -24.67
N ALA A 84 7.68 7.14 -23.70
CA ALA A 84 8.23 8.47 -23.89
C ALA A 84 9.42 8.71 -22.97
N PHE A 85 10.27 9.65 -23.37
CA PHE A 85 11.32 10.17 -22.50
C PHE A 85 11.51 11.66 -22.72
N ALA A 86 12.05 12.32 -21.70
CA ALA A 86 12.54 13.68 -21.81
C ALA A 86 13.95 13.82 -21.23
N ILE A 87 14.76 14.63 -21.88
CA ILE A 87 16.06 15.06 -21.37
C ILE A 87 15.89 16.47 -20.84
N VAL A 88 16.03 16.62 -19.53
CA VAL A 88 15.91 17.90 -18.82
C VAL A 88 17.24 18.29 -18.19
N ASP A 89 17.41 19.57 -17.92
CA ASP A 89 18.64 20.11 -17.35
C ASP A 89 18.79 19.81 -15.85
N ASN A 90 17.68 19.87 -15.09
CA ASN A 90 17.64 19.67 -13.64
C ASN A 90 16.34 18.98 -13.18
N GLU A 91 16.32 18.45 -11.96
CA GLU A 91 15.11 17.90 -11.34
C GLU A 91 14.37 19.01 -10.61
N THR A 92 13.40 19.63 -11.29
CA THR A 92 12.58 20.70 -10.74
C THR A 92 11.10 20.35 -10.89
N ASP A 93 10.26 20.94 -10.04
CA ASP A 93 8.81 20.78 -10.14
C ASP A 93 8.29 21.26 -11.51
N GLU A 94 8.88 22.31 -12.08
CA GLU A 94 8.59 22.80 -13.44
C GLU A 94 8.87 21.74 -14.51
N ASN A 95 10.06 21.14 -14.51
CA ASN A 95 10.44 20.14 -15.51
C ASN A 95 9.58 18.87 -15.40
N TRP A 96 9.21 18.47 -14.17
CA TRP A 96 8.25 17.39 -13.95
C TRP A 96 6.85 17.73 -14.45
N THR A 97 6.39 18.96 -14.17
CA THR A 97 5.07 19.45 -14.59
C THR A 97 4.98 19.41 -16.11
N TRP A 98 5.97 19.99 -16.78
CA TRP A 98 6.08 20.01 -18.22
C TRP A 98 6.07 18.60 -18.81
N PHE A 99 6.93 17.70 -18.32
CA PHE A 99 6.97 16.32 -18.79
C PHE A 99 5.62 15.59 -18.65
N LEU A 100 4.97 15.75 -17.51
CA LEU A 100 3.69 15.08 -17.21
C LEU A 100 2.54 15.63 -18.05
N VAL A 101 2.46 16.96 -18.22
CA VAL A 101 1.47 17.61 -19.09
C VAL A 101 1.66 17.13 -20.53
N THR A 102 2.88 17.23 -21.06
CA THR A 102 3.18 16.78 -22.44
C THR A 102 2.88 15.30 -22.63
N LEU A 103 3.19 14.44 -21.65
CA LEU A 103 2.88 13.01 -21.69
C LEU A 103 1.37 12.76 -21.68
N GLY A 104 0.61 13.46 -20.85
CA GLY A 104 -0.85 13.37 -20.82
C GLY A 104 -1.47 13.76 -22.16
N GLU A 105 -1.08 14.93 -22.69
CA GLU A 105 -1.53 15.39 -24.02
C GLU A 105 -1.17 14.40 -25.13
N THR A 106 0.03 13.80 -25.07
CA THR A 106 0.47 12.79 -26.03
C THR A 106 -0.41 11.53 -26.00
N LEU A 107 -0.80 11.08 -24.81
CA LEU A 107 -1.62 9.87 -24.64
C LEU A 107 -3.07 10.11 -25.08
N HIS A 108 -3.61 11.31 -24.80
CA HIS A 108 -4.98 11.69 -25.12
C HIS A 108 -5.18 12.25 -26.54
N GLY A 109 -4.15 12.87 -27.14
CA GLY A 109 -4.24 13.54 -28.44
C GLY A 109 -4.36 12.61 -29.66
N GLN A 110 -4.57 11.31 -29.45
CA GLN A 110 -4.92 10.37 -30.51
C GLN A 110 -6.20 9.66 -30.10
N ASP A 111 -7.32 10.09 -30.70
CA ASP A 111 -8.74 9.98 -30.29
C ASP A 111 -9.35 8.56 -30.09
N ASP A 112 -8.53 7.54 -29.81
CA ASP A 112 -8.95 6.13 -29.86
C ASP A 112 -8.39 5.31 -28.68
N TYR A 113 -8.26 5.93 -27.50
CA TYR A 113 -7.85 5.21 -26.30
C TYR A 113 -8.84 5.40 -25.14
N ASP A 114 -9.68 4.39 -24.99
CA ASP A 114 -10.85 4.26 -24.12
C ASP A 114 -10.53 3.62 -22.76
N LYS A 115 -9.28 3.18 -22.54
CA LYS A 115 -8.82 2.61 -21.26
C LYS A 115 -8.37 3.69 -20.28
N ILE A 116 -8.79 3.54 -19.03
CA ILE A 116 -8.28 4.35 -17.91
C ILE A 116 -6.82 3.97 -17.62
N ILE A 117 -5.90 4.93 -17.76
CA ILE A 117 -4.47 4.73 -17.48
C ILE A 117 -4.20 4.98 -16.00
N THR A 118 -3.54 4.03 -15.34
CA THR A 118 -3.06 4.19 -13.96
C THR A 118 -1.56 4.49 -13.95
N PHE A 119 -1.15 5.55 -13.27
CA PHE A 119 0.25 5.98 -13.21
C PHE A 119 0.95 5.38 -11.98
N ILE A 120 2.11 4.78 -12.18
CA ILE A 120 2.97 4.26 -11.11
C ILE A 120 4.24 5.08 -11.05
N LEU A 121 4.39 5.89 -10.01
CA LEU A 121 5.39 6.94 -9.93
C LEU A 121 6.56 6.54 -9.04
N ASP A 122 7.77 6.94 -9.39
CA ASP A 122 8.89 6.93 -8.45
C ASP A 122 8.60 7.89 -7.27
N TRP A 123 9.01 7.52 -6.05
CA TRP A 123 8.93 8.38 -4.87
C TRP A 123 10.10 9.37 -4.88
N SER A 124 10.14 10.20 -5.91
CA SER A 124 10.98 11.39 -5.94
C SER A 124 10.20 12.57 -5.38
N LYS A 125 10.89 13.51 -4.70
CA LYS A 125 10.24 14.72 -4.15
C LYS A 125 9.47 15.50 -5.23
N GLY A 126 10.00 15.53 -6.47
CA GLY A 126 9.36 16.22 -7.59
C GLY A 126 8.05 15.56 -8.03
N LEU A 127 7.98 14.22 -8.07
CA LEU A 127 6.75 13.52 -8.48
C LEU A 127 5.62 13.64 -7.45
N VAL A 128 5.95 13.48 -6.16
CA VAL A 128 4.96 13.55 -5.06
C VAL A 128 4.25 14.91 -5.03
N ASN A 129 4.98 16.00 -5.30
CA ASN A 129 4.42 17.35 -5.26
C ASN A 129 3.68 17.74 -6.55
N THR A 130 4.10 17.21 -7.70
CA THR A 130 3.64 17.68 -9.00
C THR A 130 2.42 16.91 -9.50
N VAL A 131 2.33 15.60 -9.28
CA VAL A 131 1.21 14.80 -9.81
C VAL A 131 -0.16 15.27 -9.32
N PRO A 132 -0.38 15.54 -8.02
CA PRO A 132 -1.67 16.04 -7.55
C PRO A 132 -2.07 17.39 -8.15
N LYS A 133 -1.09 18.20 -8.57
CA LYS A 133 -1.33 19.51 -9.22
C LYS A 133 -1.70 19.36 -10.69
N VAL A 134 -1.00 18.48 -11.40
CA VAL A 134 -1.20 18.26 -12.85
C VAL A 134 -2.41 17.39 -13.13
N PHE A 135 -2.63 16.36 -12.31
CA PHE A 135 -3.70 15.39 -12.49
C PHE A 135 -4.46 15.11 -11.18
N PRO A 136 -5.32 16.05 -10.72
CA PRO A 136 -5.98 15.94 -9.41
C PRO A 136 -6.91 14.73 -9.26
N SER A 137 -7.47 14.25 -10.37
CA SER A 137 -8.46 13.17 -10.43
C SER A 137 -7.90 11.85 -10.98
N LEU A 138 -6.59 11.79 -11.27
CA LEU A 138 -5.99 10.64 -11.94
C LEU A 138 -5.58 9.56 -10.96
N LEU A 139 -5.90 8.31 -11.31
CA LEU A 139 -5.47 7.14 -10.56
C LEU A 139 -3.95 7.02 -10.65
N HIS A 140 -3.30 7.19 -9.50
CA HIS A 140 -1.86 7.00 -9.38
C HIS A 140 -1.52 6.22 -8.12
N GLY A 141 -0.38 5.55 -8.15
CA GLY A 141 0.25 4.89 -7.01
C GLY A 141 1.77 5.10 -7.07
N TYR A 142 2.48 4.75 -6.00
CA TYR A 142 3.93 4.88 -5.92
C TYR A 142 4.62 3.52 -6.11
N TYR A 143 5.78 3.51 -6.78
CA TYR A 143 6.55 2.31 -7.07
C TYR A 143 7.03 1.63 -5.79
N LEU A 144 6.70 0.34 -5.66
CA LEU A 144 6.86 -0.46 -4.45
C LEU A 144 8.29 -0.48 -3.90
N GLY A 145 9.28 -0.63 -4.77
CA GLY A 145 10.69 -0.73 -4.34
C GLY A 145 11.22 0.56 -3.72
N HIS A 146 10.76 1.71 -4.20
CA HIS A 146 11.14 3.00 -3.62
C HIS A 146 10.34 3.33 -2.36
N LEU A 147 9.06 2.97 -2.36
CA LEU A 147 8.19 3.06 -1.19
C LEU A 147 8.76 2.24 -0.03
N GLU A 148 9.11 0.98 -0.28
CA GLU A 148 9.80 0.12 0.68
C GLU A 148 11.14 0.72 1.11
N ALA A 149 12.02 1.11 0.19
CA ALA A 149 13.34 1.64 0.54
C ALA A 149 13.26 2.93 1.37
N ASN A 150 12.33 3.83 1.07
CA ASN A 150 12.14 5.07 1.83
C ASN A 150 11.47 4.80 3.18
N PHE A 151 10.44 3.96 3.22
CA PHE A 151 9.76 3.60 4.46
C PHE A 151 10.69 2.87 5.44
N MET A 152 11.59 2.04 4.92
CA MET A 152 12.64 1.38 5.69
C MET A 152 13.71 2.34 6.21
N LYS A 153 13.98 3.45 5.53
CA LYS A 153 14.89 4.50 6.01
C LYS A 153 14.30 5.27 7.18
N THR A 154 13.00 5.57 7.13
CA THR A 154 12.30 6.32 8.18
C THR A 154 11.92 5.45 9.37
N ASN A 155 11.70 4.15 9.16
CA ASN A 155 11.29 3.20 10.19
C ASN A 155 12.20 1.96 10.25
N PRO A 156 13.48 2.13 10.64
CA PRO A 156 14.41 1.01 10.74
C PRO A 156 13.97 0.03 11.83
N GLY A 157 13.48 -1.15 11.42
CA GLY A 157 13.00 -2.22 12.32
C GLY A 157 11.60 -2.75 11.95
N LEU A 158 10.83 -1.98 11.19
CA LEU A 158 9.42 -2.25 10.91
C LEU A 158 9.20 -3.53 10.09
N ARG A 159 10.08 -3.81 9.11
CA ARG A 159 10.04 -5.08 8.33
C ARG A 159 10.34 -6.31 9.18
N LYS A 160 11.13 -6.16 10.26
CA LYS A 160 11.39 -7.23 11.23
C LYS A 160 10.18 -7.41 12.14
N ALA A 161 9.56 -6.32 12.57
CA ALA A 161 8.36 -6.33 13.40
C ALA A 161 7.14 -6.91 12.66
N LEU A 162 6.87 -6.47 11.43
CA LEU A 162 5.70 -6.89 10.66
C LEU A 162 5.97 -8.07 9.72
N LYS A 163 6.95 -8.94 10.03
CA LYS A 163 7.45 -9.97 9.08
C LYS A 163 6.34 -10.83 8.43
N LYS A 164 5.29 -11.20 9.18
CA LYS A 164 4.13 -11.95 8.67
C LYS A 164 3.15 -11.08 7.86
N GLN A 165 2.97 -9.82 8.23
CA GLN A 165 1.94 -8.92 7.67
C GLN A 165 2.49 -7.91 6.64
N TRP A 166 3.82 -7.88 6.45
CA TRP A 166 4.54 -6.87 5.67
C TRP A 166 3.93 -6.66 4.29
N TRP A 167 3.73 -7.72 3.52
CA TRP A 167 3.19 -7.61 2.17
C TRP A 167 1.74 -7.14 2.15
N ALA A 168 0.90 -7.59 3.08
CA ALA A 168 -0.49 -7.13 3.16
C ALA A 168 -0.58 -5.63 3.46
N VAL A 169 0.30 -5.16 4.36
CA VAL A 169 0.41 -3.76 4.75
C VAL A 169 0.91 -2.91 3.58
N VAL A 170 2.03 -3.33 2.96
CA VAL A 170 2.66 -2.64 1.82
C VAL A 170 1.73 -2.59 0.60
N ILE A 171 1.01 -3.67 0.30
CA ILE A 171 0.01 -3.71 -0.80
C ILE A 171 -1.15 -2.76 -0.51
N LYS A 172 -1.65 -2.74 0.74
CA LYS A 172 -2.70 -1.78 1.14
C LYS A 172 -2.26 -0.34 0.93
N THR A 173 -1.02 0.01 1.26
CA THR A 173 -0.48 1.38 1.04
C THR A 173 -0.29 1.69 -0.45
N MET A 174 0.01 0.69 -1.27
CA MET A 174 0.19 0.82 -2.71
C MET A 174 -1.12 1.09 -3.46
N CYS A 175 -2.27 0.66 -2.91
CA CYS A 175 -3.60 0.88 -3.47
C CYS A 175 -4.24 2.21 -3.05
N ILE A 176 -3.46 3.15 -2.51
CA ILE A 176 -4.00 4.40 -1.97
C ILE A 176 -3.86 5.51 -2.99
N TYR A 177 -4.99 6.17 -3.26
CA TYR A 177 -5.17 7.07 -4.40
C TYR A 177 -5.01 8.56 -4.05
N THR A 178 -4.94 8.90 -2.76
CA THR A 178 -4.81 10.29 -2.30
C THR A 178 -3.69 10.47 -1.27
N SER A 179 -3.03 11.64 -1.26
CA SER A 179 -1.97 11.94 -0.29
C SER A 179 -2.44 11.82 1.16
N LYS A 180 -3.69 12.19 1.45
CA LYS A 180 -4.26 12.11 2.80
C LYS A 180 -4.45 10.66 3.27
N GLU A 181 -5.08 9.83 2.45
CA GLU A 181 -5.24 8.40 2.77
C GLU A 181 -3.87 7.71 2.89
N PHE A 182 -2.89 8.19 2.12
CA PHE A 182 -1.54 7.66 2.12
C PHE A 182 -0.81 7.98 3.43
N ASP A 183 -0.89 9.24 3.87
CA ASP A 183 -0.37 9.70 5.15
C ASP A 183 -1.04 8.92 6.30
N ASP A 184 -2.36 8.74 6.25
CA ASP A 184 -3.13 7.96 7.23
C ASP A 184 -2.67 6.49 7.27
N ALA A 185 -2.38 5.89 6.12
CA ALA A 185 -1.85 4.52 6.07
C ALA A 185 -0.42 4.41 6.62
N CYS A 186 0.45 5.40 6.37
CA CYS A 186 1.77 5.45 6.98
C CYS A 186 1.70 5.58 8.49
N LEU A 187 0.76 6.38 9.00
CA LEU A 187 0.52 6.55 10.43
C LEU A 187 0.02 5.24 11.06
N ASN A 188 -0.90 4.54 10.39
CA ASN A 188 -1.36 3.21 10.81
C ASN A 188 -0.23 2.16 10.83
N MET A 189 0.68 2.19 9.86
CA MET A 189 1.84 1.30 9.82
C MET A 189 2.80 1.52 11.00
N ASN A 190 3.04 2.78 11.36
CA ASN A 190 3.84 3.12 12.53
C ASN A 190 3.18 2.64 13.82
N MET A 191 1.87 2.88 13.97
CA MET A 191 1.11 2.36 15.12
C MET A 191 1.15 0.83 15.21
N LEU A 192 1.07 0.12 14.08
CA LEU A 192 1.17 -1.34 14.05
C LEU A 192 2.53 -1.85 14.52
N ALA A 193 3.61 -1.15 14.14
CA ALA A 193 4.95 -1.49 14.56
C ALA A 193 5.20 -1.20 16.04
N GLU A 194 4.74 -0.06 16.55
CA GLU A 194 4.78 0.26 17.98
C GLU A 194 4.00 -0.77 18.80
N ARG A 195 2.79 -1.17 18.33
CA ARG A 195 2.00 -2.22 18.97
C ARG A 195 2.73 -3.56 18.98
N HIS A 196 3.41 -3.92 17.88
CA HIS A 196 4.20 -5.15 17.83
C HIS A 196 5.41 -5.11 18.80
N GLU A 197 6.11 -3.98 18.90
CA GLU A 197 7.19 -3.81 19.88
C GLU A 197 6.71 -3.85 21.33
N LEU A 198 5.54 -3.28 21.62
CA LEU A 198 4.89 -3.38 22.93
C LEU A 198 4.50 -4.83 23.23
N SER A 199 3.98 -5.53 22.22
CA SER A 199 3.55 -6.92 22.37
C SER A 199 4.71 -7.88 22.67
N ASN A 200 5.91 -7.62 22.12
CA ASN A 200 7.11 -8.40 22.44
C ASN A 200 7.57 -8.28 23.90
N LYS A 201 7.03 -7.33 24.67
CA LYS A 201 7.35 -7.10 26.08
C LYS A 201 6.32 -7.73 27.02
N TRP A 202 5.28 -8.39 26.49
CA TRP A 202 4.23 -8.97 27.29
C TRP A 202 4.57 -10.42 27.64
N ASP A 203 4.58 -10.74 28.93
CA ASP A 203 4.67 -12.12 29.44
C ASP A 203 3.35 -12.89 29.27
N ILE A 204 2.31 -12.24 28.74
CA ILE A 204 0.94 -12.75 28.64
C ILE A 204 0.57 -12.89 27.17
N TYR A 205 0.06 -14.06 26.80
CA TYR A 205 -0.27 -14.48 25.44
C TYR A 205 -1.51 -13.79 24.82
N ILE A 206 -2.07 -12.77 25.47
CA ILE A 206 -3.29 -12.05 25.05
C ILE A 206 -3.14 -10.54 25.26
N PHE A 207 -3.84 -9.72 24.47
CA PHE A 207 -3.80 -8.26 24.59
C PHE A 207 -4.13 -7.77 26.02
N PRO A 208 -3.41 -6.78 26.60
CA PRO A 208 -3.56 -6.34 28.00
C PRO A 208 -4.97 -5.89 28.37
N ASP A 209 -5.67 -5.22 27.46
CA ASP A 209 -7.05 -4.78 27.73
C ASP A 209 -8.02 -5.94 27.70
N ILE A 210 -7.76 -6.95 26.85
CA ILE A 210 -8.51 -8.22 26.86
C ILE A 210 -8.19 -9.01 28.12
N HIS A 211 -6.93 -9.06 28.55
CA HIS A 211 -6.53 -9.69 29.81
C HIS A 211 -7.26 -9.07 31.01
N LYS A 212 -7.26 -7.74 31.14
CA LYS A 212 -8.02 -7.02 32.18
C LYS A 212 -9.52 -7.34 32.12
N LYS A 213 -10.09 -7.43 30.92
CA LYS A 213 -11.51 -7.75 30.72
C LYS A 213 -11.82 -9.19 31.12
N VAL A 214 -10.96 -10.15 30.78
CA VAL A 214 -11.09 -11.56 31.16
C VAL A 214 -10.96 -11.72 32.67
N GLU A 215 -9.98 -11.07 33.31
CA GLU A 215 -9.85 -11.04 34.78
C GLU A 215 -11.11 -10.51 35.48
N HIS A 216 -11.72 -9.46 34.92
CA HIS A 216 -12.99 -8.95 35.44
C HIS A 216 -14.15 -9.94 35.29
N ILE A 217 -14.22 -10.65 34.15
CA ILE A 217 -15.22 -11.70 33.91
C ILE A 217 -15.00 -12.86 34.89
N ILE A 218 -13.77 -13.34 35.06
CA ILE A 218 -13.41 -14.41 36.01
C ILE A 218 -13.87 -14.05 37.42
N LYS A 219 -13.61 -12.81 37.88
CA LYS A 219 -14.07 -12.34 39.19
C LYS A 219 -15.59 -12.42 39.34
N LYS A 220 -16.37 -12.02 38.33
CA LYS A 220 -17.84 -12.15 38.34
C LYS A 220 -18.32 -13.59 38.30
N SER A 221 -17.56 -14.47 37.66
CA SER A 221 -17.93 -15.88 37.45
C SER A 221 -17.85 -16.71 38.72
N ARG A 222 -17.01 -16.31 39.69
CA ARG A 222 -16.85 -16.98 40.99
C ARG A 222 -18.12 -17.10 41.81
N PHE A 223 -19.12 -16.26 41.53
CA PHE A 223 -20.38 -16.24 42.27
C PHE A 223 -21.47 -17.10 41.63
N LEU A 224 -21.19 -17.71 40.47
CA LEU A 224 -22.16 -18.54 39.77
C LEU A 224 -22.07 -19.97 40.26
N LYS A 225 -23.24 -20.59 40.45
CA LYS A 225 -23.34 -22.01 40.78
C LYS A 225 -23.44 -22.82 39.48
N VAL A 226 -22.64 -23.87 39.38
CA VAL A 226 -22.64 -24.77 38.22
C VAL A 226 -23.04 -26.15 38.70
N ASP A 227 -24.04 -26.72 38.05
CA ASP A 227 -24.53 -28.08 38.24
C ASP A 227 -24.15 -28.91 37.00
N ARG A 228 -23.59 -30.10 37.23
CA ARG A 228 -23.07 -30.94 36.15
C ARG A 228 -24.18 -31.81 35.59
N SER A 229 -24.73 -31.43 34.43
CA SER A 229 -25.83 -32.16 33.79
C SER A 229 -25.38 -33.47 33.15
N ASN A 230 -24.24 -33.50 32.43
CA ASN A 230 -23.64 -34.72 31.86
C ASN A 230 -22.13 -34.54 31.53
N VAL A 231 -21.52 -35.49 30.82
CA VAL A 231 -20.08 -35.47 30.48
C VAL A 231 -19.70 -34.28 29.59
N GLU A 232 -20.62 -33.77 28.76
CA GLU A 232 -20.34 -32.80 27.70
C GLU A 232 -20.96 -31.41 27.94
N ARG A 233 -21.91 -31.30 28.87
CA ARG A 233 -22.68 -30.09 29.16
C ARG A 233 -22.80 -29.85 30.65
N ASN A 234 -22.64 -28.58 31.02
CA ASN A 234 -22.80 -28.08 32.38
C ASN A 234 -23.91 -27.02 32.38
N GLU A 235 -24.76 -27.06 33.40
CA GLU A 235 -25.76 -26.04 33.65
C GLU A 235 -25.23 -25.03 34.66
N VAL A 236 -25.42 -23.76 34.36
CA VAL A 236 -25.08 -22.65 35.25
C VAL A 236 -26.39 -22.08 35.75
N VAL A 237 -26.59 -22.14 37.07
CA VAL A 237 -27.79 -21.66 37.74
C VAL A 237 -27.79 -20.13 37.67
N ASP A 238 -28.69 -19.61 36.85
CA ASP A 238 -28.99 -18.19 36.67
C ASP A 238 -30.50 -18.03 36.41
N ASP A 239 -30.98 -16.83 36.07
CA ASP A 239 -32.40 -16.57 35.84
C ASP A 239 -33.01 -17.40 34.68
N HIS A 240 -32.18 -18.01 33.83
CA HIS A 240 -32.58 -18.75 32.63
C HIS A 240 -31.98 -20.16 32.54
N ASN A 241 -31.28 -20.61 33.59
CA ASN A 241 -30.45 -21.82 33.64
C ASN A 241 -29.63 -22.03 32.35
N SER A 242 -28.58 -21.21 32.18
CA SER A 242 -27.71 -21.26 31.02
C SER A 242 -26.95 -22.59 30.88
N VAL A 243 -26.89 -23.13 29.66
CA VAL A 243 -26.18 -24.38 29.35
C VAL A 243 -24.88 -24.07 28.62
N VAL A 244 -23.77 -24.65 29.07
CA VAL A 244 -22.42 -24.45 28.53
C VAL A 244 -21.84 -25.78 28.05
N SER A 245 -21.22 -25.78 26.87
CA SER A 245 -20.38 -26.88 26.41
C SER A 245 -18.96 -26.42 26.11
N LEU A 246 -17.98 -26.99 26.80
CA LEU A 246 -16.56 -26.68 26.58
C LEU A 246 -16.01 -27.31 25.30
N LEU A 247 -16.56 -28.45 24.86
CA LEU A 247 -16.11 -29.19 23.67
C LEU A 247 -16.31 -28.35 22.40
N ILE A 248 -17.50 -27.76 22.27
CA ILE A 248 -17.88 -26.91 21.12
C ILE A 248 -17.78 -25.41 21.44
N ARG A 249 -17.20 -25.05 22.59
CA ARG A 249 -16.94 -23.67 23.06
C ARG A 249 -18.15 -22.75 22.95
N ASN A 250 -19.31 -23.18 23.47
CA ASN A 250 -20.55 -22.41 23.35
C ASN A 250 -21.31 -22.27 24.67
N CYS A 251 -22.25 -21.32 24.69
CA CYS A 251 -23.17 -21.13 25.81
C CYS A 251 -24.56 -20.74 25.27
N SER A 252 -25.63 -21.20 25.90
CA SER A 252 -27.00 -20.84 25.49
C SER A 252 -27.26 -19.32 25.53
N CYS A 253 -26.50 -18.56 26.32
CA CYS A 253 -26.56 -17.08 26.33
C CYS A 253 -25.90 -16.42 25.11
N ARG A 254 -25.23 -17.20 24.25
CA ARG A 254 -24.53 -16.80 23.01
C ARG A 254 -23.39 -15.80 23.14
N ARG A 255 -23.11 -15.31 24.35
CA ARG A 255 -22.05 -14.31 24.56
C ARG A 255 -20.66 -14.85 24.22
N TRP A 256 -20.41 -16.15 24.43
CA TRP A 256 -19.14 -16.74 24.07
C TRP A 256 -18.95 -16.75 22.54
N GLU A 257 -19.95 -17.21 21.79
CA GLU A 257 -19.90 -17.20 20.32
C GLU A 257 -19.80 -15.79 19.73
N VAL A 258 -20.49 -14.81 20.32
CA VAL A 258 -20.53 -13.44 19.80
C VAL A 258 -19.23 -12.67 20.08
N TYR A 259 -18.67 -12.84 21.27
CA TYR A 259 -17.51 -12.05 21.70
C TYR A 259 -16.17 -12.77 21.53
N GLY A 260 -16.16 -14.06 21.17
CA GLY A 260 -14.94 -14.86 21.03
C GLY A 260 -14.16 -15.04 22.35
N LEU A 261 -14.83 -14.80 23.49
CA LEU A 261 -14.25 -14.90 24.83
C LEU A 261 -15.16 -15.74 25.72
N PRO A 262 -14.61 -16.62 26.57
CA PRO A 262 -15.40 -17.29 27.59
C PRO A 262 -15.97 -16.22 28.52
N TYR A 263 -17.29 -16.02 28.44
CA TYR A 263 -18.01 -15.05 29.27
C TYR A 263 -18.38 -15.68 30.62
N ASN A 264 -19.11 -14.97 31.49
CA ASN A 264 -19.27 -15.36 32.90
C ASN A 264 -19.74 -16.82 33.13
N HIS A 265 -20.69 -17.34 32.34
CA HIS A 265 -21.15 -18.74 32.46
C HIS A 265 -20.07 -19.75 32.05
N ALA A 266 -19.36 -19.46 30.96
CA ALA A 266 -18.26 -20.28 30.48
C ALA A 266 -17.10 -20.34 31.46
N CYS A 267 -16.67 -19.17 31.97
CA CYS A 267 -15.62 -19.07 32.97
C CYS A 267 -15.97 -19.85 34.23
N ALA A 268 -17.22 -19.78 34.71
CA ALA A 268 -17.64 -20.54 35.89
C ALA A 268 -17.46 -22.05 35.71
N VAL A 269 -17.80 -22.57 34.52
CA VAL A 269 -17.64 -23.99 34.18
C VAL A 269 -16.15 -24.37 34.02
N ILE A 270 -15.36 -23.56 33.31
CA ILE A 270 -13.91 -23.80 33.10
C ILE A 270 -13.14 -23.81 34.44
N MET A 271 -13.54 -22.95 35.38
CA MET A 271 -12.92 -22.88 36.69
C MET A 271 -13.21 -24.11 37.54
N GLN A 272 -14.33 -24.81 37.33
CA GLN A 272 -14.61 -26.08 38.02
C GLN A 272 -13.82 -27.27 37.45
N THR A 273 -13.34 -27.17 36.20
CA THR A 273 -12.54 -28.22 35.57
C THR A 273 -11.03 -28.07 35.80
N ASP A 274 -10.63 -27.14 36.67
CA ASP A 274 -9.22 -26.81 37.00
C ASP A 274 -8.34 -26.52 35.77
N THR A 275 -8.97 -26.00 34.71
CA THR A 275 -8.32 -25.63 33.45
C THR A 275 -8.16 -24.13 33.34
N ASN A 276 -7.14 -23.68 32.62
CA ASN A 276 -6.91 -22.26 32.42
C ASN A 276 -7.92 -21.65 31.42
N VAL A 277 -8.64 -20.61 31.85
CA VAL A 277 -9.59 -19.84 31.02
C VAL A 277 -8.93 -19.29 29.75
N HIS A 278 -7.63 -19.00 29.79
CA HIS A 278 -6.90 -18.49 28.64
C HIS A 278 -6.83 -19.47 27.45
N TYR A 279 -6.95 -20.79 27.67
CA TYR A 279 -6.99 -21.79 26.58
C TYR A 279 -8.27 -21.78 25.75
N TYR A 280 -9.28 -21.06 26.23
CA TYR A 280 -10.62 -21.01 25.66
C TYR A 280 -10.93 -19.66 24.99
N ILE A 281 -9.95 -18.75 24.96
CA ILE A 281 -9.99 -17.48 24.25
C ILE A 281 -9.74 -17.74 22.76
N ASP A 282 -10.49 -17.04 21.89
CA ASP A 282 -10.31 -17.13 20.45
C ASP A 282 -8.92 -16.60 20.03
N ASP A 283 -8.30 -17.28 19.06
CA ASP A 283 -6.96 -16.97 18.56
C ASP A 283 -6.87 -15.52 18.03
N TYR A 284 -8.01 -14.93 17.61
CA TYR A 284 -8.10 -13.52 17.22
C TYR A 284 -7.60 -12.53 18.29
N PHE A 285 -7.67 -12.90 19.57
CA PHE A 285 -7.19 -12.07 20.69
C PHE A 285 -5.80 -12.46 21.20
N THR A 286 -5.16 -13.41 20.53
CA THR A 286 -3.85 -13.95 20.88
C THR A 286 -2.76 -13.43 19.94
N VAL A 287 -1.50 -13.67 20.30
CA VAL A 287 -0.33 -13.05 19.65
C VAL A 287 0.40 -13.96 18.64
N GLU A 288 -0.07 -15.19 18.37
CA GLU A 288 0.56 -16.13 17.41
C GLU A 288 0.10 -15.98 15.96
#